data_AF-J2HG05-F1
#
_entry.id   AF-J2HG05-F1
#
_cell.length_a   1.000
_cell.length_b   1.000
_cell.length_c   1.000
_cell.angle_alpha   90.00
_cell.angle_beta   90.00
_cell.angle_gamma   90.00
#
_symmetry.space_group_name_H-M   'P 1'
#
loop_
_entity.id
_entity.type
_entity.pdbx_description
1 polymer ?
#
loop_
_entity_poly.entity_id
_entity_poly.type
_entity_poly.pdbx_seq_one_letter_code
_entity_poly.pdbx_strand_id
1 'polypeptide(L)'
;MTQADIPTWCFTFQQKLMAALDAAWAILENSHDLAQIRAARDRAKACGELAAVARKIALIVPAARAKVSPPSMLDAAAAALHATQAVGDLGTAIRAPRALDKLKGGRRGRL
;
A
#
# COMPACT_ATOMS: atom_id res chain seq x y z
N MET A 1 19.40 7.34 -13.71
CA MET A 1 18.57 6.89 -12.58
C MET A 1 18.71 7.92 -11.47
N THR A 2 17.76 8.85 -11.33
CA THR A 2 17.78 9.84 -10.24
C THR A 2 17.08 9.23 -9.04
N GLN A 3 17.87 8.61 -8.17
CA GLN A 3 17.42 8.12 -6.88
C GLN A 3 17.05 9.36 -6.04
N ALA A 4 15.76 9.50 -5.73
CA ALA A 4 15.31 10.48 -4.76
C ALA A 4 15.97 10.15 -3.43
N ASP A 5 16.82 11.05 -2.93
CA ASP A 5 17.35 10.96 -1.58
C ASP A 5 16.16 11.10 -0.63
N ILE A 6 15.61 9.95 -0.20
CA ILE A 6 14.69 9.90 0.91
C ILE A 6 15.49 10.44 2.10
N PRO A 7 15.05 11.52 2.76
CA PRO A 7 15.76 12.05 3.92
C PRO A 7 16.08 10.90 4.89
N THR A 8 17.32 10.76 5.35
CA THR A 8 17.77 9.62 6.18
C THR A 8 16.82 9.35 7.36
N TRP A 9 16.24 10.42 7.92
CA TRP A 9 15.19 10.34 8.94
C TRP A 9 13.93 9.58 8.48
N CYS A 10 13.40 9.83 7.27
CA CYS A 10 12.24 9.13 6.73
C CYS A 10 12.51 7.63 6.62
N PHE A 11 13.71 7.26 6.15
CA PHE A 11 14.11 5.87 6.03
C PHE A 11 14.24 5.18 7.40
N THR A 12 14.92 5.80 8.37
CA THR A 12 15.01 5.28 9.74
C THR A 12 13.64 5.18 10.40
N PHE A 13 12.76 6.15 10.17
CA PHE A 13 11.40 6.12 10.69
C PHE A 13 10.57 4.98 10.09
N GLN A 14 10.66 4.77 8.77
CA GLN A 14 10.01 3.65 8.10
C GLN A 14 10.48 2.30 8.68
N GLN A 15 11.78 2.11 8.90
CA GLN A 15 12.31 0.89 9.52
C GLN A 15 11.72 0.65 10.91
N LYS A 16 11.60 1.69 11.74
CA LYS A 16 10.99 1.59 13.08
C LYS A 16 9.52 1.17 13.01
N LEU A 17 8.76 1.71 12.06
CA LEU A 17 7.37 1.33 11.85
C LEU A 17 7.23 -0.12 11.40
N MET A 18 8.07 -0.55 10.46
CA MET A 18 8.08 -1.95 10.00
C MET A 18 8.40 -2.91 11.14
N ALA A 19 9.48 -2.65 11.90
CA ALA A 19 9.83 -3.48 13.06
C ALA A 19 8.72 -3.53 14.12
N ALA A 20 7.98 -2.43 14.31
CA ALA A 20 6.84 -2.41 15.23
C ALA A 20 5.65 -3.23 14.73
N LEU A 21 5.42 -3.27 13.42
CA LEU A 21 4.39 -4.10 12.79
C LEU A 21 4.78 -5.57 12.82
N ASP A 22 6.05 -5.90 12.57
CA ASP A 22 6.56 -7.28 12.67
C ASP A 22 6.40 -7.81 14.10
N ALA A 23 6.73 -7.00 15.11
CA ALA A 23 6.51 -7.36 16.52
C ALA A 23 5.01 -7.54 16.85
N ALA A 24 4.14 -6.69 16.31
CA ALA A 24 2.69 -6.85 16.48
C ALA A 24 2.18 -8.12 15.81
N TRP A 25 2.68 -8.45 14.62
CA TRP A 25 2.36 -9.67 13.89
C TRP A 25 2.77 -10.92 14.68
N ALA A 26 3.99 -10.94 15.22
CA ALA A 26 4.47 -12.04 16.04
C ALA A 26 3.58 -12.29 17.28
N ILE A 27 3.03 -11.25 17.90
CA ILE A 27 2.07 -11.40 19.01
C ILE A 27 0.76 -12.03 18.52
N LEU A 28 0.26 -11.60 17.36
CA LEU A 28 -1.00 -12.13 16.81
C LEU A 28 -0.90 -13.60 16.39
N GLU A 29 0.26 -14.06 15.95
CA GLU A 29 0.49 -15.46 15.58
C GLU A 29 0.59 -16.38 16.80
N ASN A 30 1.19 -15.90 17.89
CA ASN A 30 1.61 -16.76 19.00
C ASN A 30 0.77 -16.60 20.28
N SER A 31 0.05 -15.48 20.44
CA SER A 31 -0.69 -15.17 21.65
C SER A 31 -2.16 -15.57 21.56
N HIS A 32 -2.66 -16.22 22.61
CA HIS A 32 -4.07 -16.55 22.79
C HIS A 32 -4.74 -15.63 23.83
N ASP A 33 -3.99 -14.67 24.37
CA ASP A 33 -4.49 -13.67 25.30
C ASP A 33 -5.17 -12.52 24.55
N LEU A 34 -6.47 -12.32 24.80
CA LEU A 34 -7.26 -11.27 24.18
C LEU A 34 -6.73 -9.86 24.47
N ALA A 35 -6.10 -9.63 25.63
CA ALA A 35 -5.52 -8.33 25.96
C ALA A 35 -4.31 -8.02 25.07
N GLN A 36 -3.42 -9.00 24.88
CA GLN A 36 -2.24 -8.87 24.02
C GLN A 36 -2.63 -8.71 22.54
N ILE A 37 -3.65 -9.44 22.07
CA ILE A 37 -4.16 -9.30 20.71
C ILE A 37 -4.71 -7.89 20.46
N ARG A 38 -5.47 -7.33 21.42
CA ARG A 38 -5.97 -5.95 21.33
C ARG A 38 -4.83 -4.94 21.31
N ALA A 39 -3.88 -5.05 22.23
CA ALA A 39 -2.72 -4.17 22.30
C ALA A 39 -1.88 -4.22 21.00
N ALA A 40 -1.70 -5.39 20.39
CA ALA A 40 -1.00 -5.55 19.12
C ALA A 40 -1.73 -4.84 17.97
N ARG A 41 -3.07 -4.96 17.91
CA ARG A 41 -3.90 -4.25 16.92
C ARG A 41 -3.86 -2.74 17.12
N ASP A 42 -3.94 -2.27 18.36
CA ASP A 42 -3.86 -0.84 18.69
C ASP A 42 -2.49 -0.27 18.31
N ARG A 43 -1.41 -1.03 18.55
CA ARG A 43 -0.06 -0.68 18.10
C ARG A 43 0.05 -0.57 16.57
N ALA A 44 -0.53 -1.53 15.84
CA ALA A 44 -0.55 -1.47 14.38
C ALA A 44 -1.33 -0.26 13.85
N LYS A 45 -2.46 0.08 14.49
CA LYS A 45 -3.23 1.29 14.16
C LYS A 45 -2.43 2.57 14.41
N ALA A 46 -1.79 2.68 15.57
CA ALA A 46 -0.93 3.81 15.91
C ALA A 46 0.22 3.98 14.89
N CYS A 47 0.80 2.89 14.39
CA CYS A 47 1.83 2.96 13.33
C CYS A 47 1.28 3.61 12.04
N GLY A 48 0.03 3.29 11.66
CA GLY A 48 -0.63 3.92 10.51
C GLY A 48 -0.88 5.42 10.70
N GLU A 49 -1.34 5.82 11.89
CA GLU A 49 -1.57 7.23 12.24
C GLU A 49 -0.26 8.03 12.24
N LEU A 50 0.79 7.48 12.86
CA LEU A 50 2.12 8.09 12.87
C LEU A 50 2.70 8.21 11.45
N ALA A 51 2.50 7.21 10.59
CA ALA A 51 2.92 7.27 9.19
C ALA A 51 2.21 8.40 8.43
N ALA A 52 0.91 8.60 8.66
CA ALA A 52 0.16 9.69 8.02
C ALA A 52 0.66 11.08 8.46
N VAL A 53 1.01 11.25 9.74
CA VAL A 53 1.63 12.49 10.25
C VAL A 53 3.03 12.69 9.67
N ALA A 54 3.85 11.65 9.63
CA ALA A 54 5.21 11.73 9.08
C ALA A 54 5.23 12.15 7.61
N ARG A 55 4.26 11.69 6.80
CA ARG A 55 4.10 12.16 5.41
C ARG A 55 3.82 13.66 5.33
N LYS A 56 2.99 14.20 6.22
CA LYS A 56 2.74 15.65 6.28
C LYS A 56 4.01 16.41 6.64
N ILE A 57 4.77 15.91 7.62
CA ILE A 57 6.05 16.50 8.02
C ILE A 57 7.05 16.48 6.86
N ALA A 58 7.15 15.36 6.13
CA ALA A 58 8.06 15.21 5.00
C ALA A 58 7.76 16.18 3.84
N LEU A 59 6.48 16.56 3.66
CA LEU A 59 6.08 17.57 2.69
C LEU A 59 6.38 19.01 3.15
N ILE A 60 6.46 19.25 4.46
CA ILE A 60 6.78 20.57 5.04
C ILE A 60 8.29 20.79 5.07
N VAL A 61 9.08 19.76 5.37
CA VAL A 61 10.54 19.83 5.33
C VAL A 61 10.92 20.21 3.90
N PRO A 62 11.59 21.35 3.68
CA PRO A 62 12.10 21.69 2.36
C PRO A 62 13.12 20.62 2.00
N ALA A 63 12.70 19.60 1.24
CA ALA A 63 13.62 18.84 0.43
C ALA A 63 14.32 19.93 -0.39
N ALA A 64 15.63 20.12 -0.17
CA ALA A 64 16.44 21.01 -0.99
C ALA A 64 16.01 20.73 -2.41
N ARG A 65 15.28 21.68 -3.00
CA ARG A 65 14.45 21.43 -4.19
C ARG A 65 15.44 21.03 -5.26
N ALA A 66 15.62 19.72 -5.47
CA ALA A 66 16.30 19.22 -6.64
C ALA A 66 15.59 19.95 -7.76
N LYS A 67 16.35 20.76 -8.51
CA LYS A 67 15.85 21.53 -9.64
C LYS A 67 14.96 20.57 -10.42
N VAL A 68 13.64 20.75 -10.31
CA VAL A 68 12.70 20.00 -11.11
C VAL A 68 12.94 20.58 -12.49
N SER A 69 13.79 19.92 -13.27
CA SER A 69 13.77 20.13 -14.71
C SER A 69 12.32 19.91 -15.13
N PRO A 70 11.73 20.82 -15.90
CA PRO A 70 10.37 20.64 -16.38
C PRO A 70 10.26 19.25 -17.01
N PRO A 71 9.18 18.49 -16.73
CA PRO A 71 9.02 17.16 -17.28
C PRO A 71 9.19 17.23 -18.79
N SER A 72 10.09 16.41 -19.32
CA SER A 72 10.27 16.35 -20.76
C SER A 72 8.97 15.83 -21.40
N MET A 73 8.74 16.15 -22.68
CA MET A 73 7.58 15.58 -23.39
C MET A 73 7.55 14.04 -23.34
N LEU A 74 8.71 13.40 -23.17
CA LEU A 74 8.82 11.95 -23.00
C LEU A 74 8.31 11.49 -21.64
N ASP A 75 8.55 12.23 -20.57
CA ASP A 75 8.03 11.91 -19.23
C ASP A 75 6.50 12.04 -19.18
N ALA A 76 5.96 13.08 -19.85
CA ALA A 76 4.52 13.26 -20.00
C ALA A 76 3.88 12.15 -20.85
N ALA A 77 4.52 11.74 -21.94
CA ALA A 77 4.05 10.64 -22.79
C ALA A 77 4.10 9.29 -22.07
N ALA A 78 5.15 9.02 -21.29
CA ALA A 78 5.26 7.81 -20.48
C ALA A 78 4.17 7.76 -19.37
N ALA A 79 3.90 8.89 -18.70
CA ALA A 79 2.83 8.98 -17.72
C ALA A 79 1.45 8.77 -18.35
N ALA A 80 1.19 9.32 -19.55
CA ALA A 80 -0.06 9.10 -20.28
C ALA A 80 -0.22 7.64 -20.74
N LEU A 81 0.87 6.99 -21.15
CA LEU A 81 0.86 5.57 -21.52
C LEU A 81 0.60 4.67 -20.31
N HIS A 82 1.21 4.95 -19.17
CA HIS A 82 0.93 4.21 -17.93
C HIS A 82 -0.49 4.43 -17.41
N ALA A 83 -1.04 5.65 -17.55
CA ALA A 83 -2.43 5.92 -17.18
C ALA A 83 -3.41 5.16 -18.08
N THR A 84 -3.15 5.08 -19.39
CA THR A 84 -4.01 4.31 -20.31
C THR A 84 -3.89 2.80 -20.11
N GLN A 85 -2.71 2.29 -19.78
CA GLN A 85 -2.50 0.89 -19.38
C GLN A 85 -3.27 0.54 -18.10
N ALA A 86 -3.20 1.39 -17.08
CA ALA A 86 -3.92 1.18 -15.82
C ALA A 86 -5.46 1.19 -16.02
N VAL A 87 -5.97 2.03 -16.91
CA VAL A 87 -7.40 2.04 -17.28
C VAL A 87 -7.78 0.80 -18.10
N GLY A 88 -6.89 0.33 -18.98
CA GLY A 88 -7.05 -0.93 -19.72
C GLY A 88 -7.11 -2.15 -18.79
N ASP A 89 -6.22 -2.21 -17.81
CA ASP A 89 -6.15 -3.29 -16.82
C ASP A 89 -7.34 -3.28 -15.86
N LEU A 90 -7.85 -2.10 -15.49
CA LEU A 90 -9.10 -1.99 -14.74
C LEU A 90 -10.30 -2.44 -15.59
N GLY A 91 -10.31 -2.12 -16.89
CA GLY A 91 -11.34 -2.55 -17.83
C GLY A 91 -11.37 -4.07 -18.05
N THR A 92 -10.21 -4.73 -18.10
CA THR A 92 -10.12 -6.20 -18.19
C THR A 92 -10.48 -6.87 -16.86
N ALA A 93 -10.11 -6.29 -15.71
CA ALA A 93 -10.50 -6.77 -14.39
C ALA A 93 -12.02 -6.67 -14.13
N ILE A 94 -12.69 -5.61 -14.62
CA ILE A 94 -14.16 -5.45 -14.51
C ILE A 94 -14.90 -6.38 -15.48
N ARG A 95 -14.32 -6.73 -16.63
CA ARG A 95 -14.95 -7.57 -17.66
C ARG A 95 -14.71 -9.07 -17.48
N ALA A 96 -13.84 -9.50 -16.56
CA ALA A 96 -13.67 -10.92 -16.25
C ALA A 96 -14.98 -11.49 -15.65
N PRO A 97 -15.68 -12.42 -16.34
CA PRO A 97 -16.86 -13.04 -15.76
C PRO A 97 -16.43 -13.86 -14.55
N ARG A 98 -17.02 -13.57 -13.40
CA ARG A 98 -16.76 -14.23 -12.12
C ARG A 98 -16.85 -15.74 -12.31
N ALA A 99 -15.72 -16.43 -12.23
CA ALA A 99 -15.61 -17.88 -12.25
C ALA A 99 -16.25 -18.57 -11.01
N LEU A 100 -17.16 -17.89 -10.31
CA LEU A 100 -17.94 -18.39 -9.18
C LEU A 100 -19.25 -19.07 -9.62
N ASP A 101 -19.71 -18.86 -10.86
CA ASP A 101 -20.97 -19.46 -11.35
C ASP A 101 -20.85 -20.94 -11.76
N LYS A 102 -19.61 -21.48 -11.81
CA LYS A 102 -19.38 -22.91 -12.08
C LYS A 102 -19.40 -23.79 -10.83
N LEU A 103 -19.60 -23.20 -9.64
CA LEU A 103 -19.61 -23.90 -8.35
C LEU A 103 -21.00 -24.07 -7.73
N LYS A 104 -22.09 -23.66 -8.41
CA LYS A 104 -23.46 -23.78 -7.89
C LYS A 104 -24.42 -24.46 -8.89
N GLY A 105 -24.13 -25.71 -9.25
CA GLY A 105 -24.94 -26.50 -10.19
C GLY A 105 -25.12 -27.96 -9.80
N GLY A 106 -25.23 -28.27 -8.51
CA GLY A 106 -25.58 -29.61 -8.02
C GLY A 106 -27.10 -29.80 -7.87
N ARG A 107 -27.63 -30.85 -8.53
CA ARG A 107 -28.90 -31.58 -8.30
C ARG A 107 -30.18 -30.79 -7.94
N ARG A 108 -31.11 -30.69 -8.88
CA ARG A 108 -32.58 -30.92 -8.74
C ARG A 108 -33.08 -31.35 -10.13
N GLY A 109 -33.53 -32.58 -10.40
CA GLY A 109 -34.77 -33.18 -9.92
C GLY A 109 -35.90 -32.98 -10.94
N ARG A 110 -36.19 -34.00 -11.77
CA ARG A 110 -37.45 -34.29 -12.51
C ARG A 110 -37.17 -35.51 -13.41
N LEU A 111 -37.74 -36.70 -13.16
CA LEU A 111 -39.11 -37.12 -13.51
C LEU A 111 -39.52 -36.62 -14.89
#